data_AF-A0A377B8X6-F1
#
_entry.id   AF-A0A377B8X6-F1
#
_cell.length_a   1.000
_cell.length_b   1.000
_cell.length_c   1.000
_cell.angle_alpha   90.00
_cell.angle_beta   90.00
_cell.angle_gamma   90.00
#
_symmetry.space_group_name_H-M   'P 1'
#
loop_
_entity.id
_entity.type
_entity.pdbx_description
1 polymer ?
#
loop_
_entity_poly.entity_id
_entity_poly.type
_entity_poly.pdbx_seq_one_letter_code
_entity_poly.pdbx_strand_id
1 'polypeptide(L)'
;MRGQTGEGVSHYVRSAKPQNGRRRFLRDVVRTAGGLAAVGVALGLQQQTARASGVRLRPPGAINENAFASACVRCGQCVQACPYDTLKLATLASGLSAGTPYFVARDIPCENV
;
A
#
# COMPACT_ATOMS: atom_id res chain seq x y z
N MET A 1 -48.66 -10.80 -20.56
CA MET A 1 -47.85 -10.77 -21.80
C MET A 1 -47.30 -9.35 -21.95
N ARG A 2 -46.01 -9.26 -22.27
CA ARG A 2 -45.10 -8.10 -22.16
C ARG A 2 -45.52 -6.87 -22.98
N GLY A 3 -45.16 -5.69 -22.49
CA GLY A 3 -45.17 -4.42 -23.21
C GLY A 3 -44.36 -3.35 -22.47
N GLN A 4 -43.03 -3.50 -22.47
CA GLN A 4 -42.06 -2.60 -21.85
C GLN A 4 -41.87 -1.29 -22.66
N THR A 5 -41.83 -0.18 -21.93
CA THR A 5 -40.87 0.95 -22.00
C THR A 5 -40.42 1.53 -23.36
N GLY A 6 -40.50 2.86 -23.46
CA GLY A 6 -39.72 3.65 -24.42
C GLY A 6 -39.31 5.00 -23.81
N GLU A 7 -38.17 5.01 -23.11
CA GLU A 7 -37.47 6.21 -22.66
C GLU A 7 -37.02 7.05 -23.87
N GLY A 8 -37.64 8.21 -24.07
CA GLY A 8 -37.23 9.18 -25.07
C GLY A 8 -35.97 9.91 -24.61
N VAL A 9 -34.80 9.38 -24.96
CA VAL A 9 -33.49 9.93 -24.63
C VAL A 9 -33.30 11.29 -25.32
N SER A 10 -33.38 12.36 -24.53
CA SER A 10 -33.00 13.72 -24.93
C SER A 10 -31.47 13.80 -25.06
N HIS A 11 -30.96 13.38 -26.22
CA HIS A 11 -29.58 13.59 -26.62
C HIS A 11 -29.37 15.07 -26.98
N TYR A 12 -29.08 15.91 -25.99
CA TYR A 12 -28.49 17.23 -26.23
C TYR A 12 -27.05 17.04 -26.75
N VAL A 13 -26.88 17.05 -28.07
CA VAL A 13 -25.55 17.06 -28.71
C VAL A 13 -24.88 18.40 -28.38
N ARG A 14 -24.03 18.40 -27.36
CA ARG A 14 -23.23 19.55 -26.94
C ARG A 14 -22.18 19.85 -28.02
N SER A 15 -22.47 20.82 -28.89
CA SER A 15 -21.52 21.34 -29.88
C SER A 15 -20.27 21.92 -29.20
N ALA A 16 -19.13 21.27 -29.40
CA ALA A 16 -17.85 21.69 -28.85
C ALA A 16 -17.19 22.73 -29.79
N LYS A 17 -17.07 23.98 -29.32
CA LYS A 17 -16.37 25.07 -30.03
C LYS A 17 -14.92 24.64 -30.37
N PRO A 18 -14.40 24.91 -31.59
CA PRO A 18 -13.03 24.55 -31.94
C PRO A 18 -12.06 25.29 -31.01
N GLN A 19 -11.33 24.53 -30.20
CA GLN A 19 -10.34 25.07 -29.28
C GLN A 19 -9.03 25.36 -30.04
N ASN A 20 -8.60 26.61 -30.04
CA ASN A 20 -7.35 27.09 -30.65
C ASN A 20 -6.17 26.14 -30.38
N GLY A 21 -5.31 25.90 -31.38
CA GLY A 21 -4.21 24.94 -31.32
C GLY A 21 -3.31 25.09 -30.09
N ARG A 22 -3.07 26.32 -29.63
CA ARG A 22 -2.33 26.63 -28.40
C ARG A 22 -2.99 26.07 -27.13
N ARG A 23 -4.32 26.15 -27.02
CA ARG A 23 -5.08 25.60 -25.88
C ARG A 23 -5.14 24.07 -25.92
N ARG A 24 -5.14 23.48 -27.12
CA ARG A 24 -5.05 22.02 -27.30
C ARG A 24 -3.67 21.52 -26.85
N PHE A 25 -2.60 22.16 -27.32
CA PHE A 25 -1.23 21.85 -26.94
C PHE A 25 -0.99 21.93 -25.43
N LEU A 26 -1.44 23.02 -24.78
CA LEU A 26 -1.32 23.18 -23.33
C LEU A 26 -2.10 22.09 -22.56
N ARG A 27 -3.29 21.71 -23.03
CA ARG A 27 -4.06 20.62 -22.40
C ARG A 27 -3.37 19.27 -22.57
N ASP A 28 -2.77 19.02 -23.73
CA ASP A 28 -2.09 17.75 -24.00
C ASP A 28 -0.81 17.63 -23.16
N VAL A 29 -0.03 18.70 -23.02
CA VAL A 29 1.15 18.74 -22.13
C VAL A 29 0.77 18.54 -20.66
N VAL A 30 -0.28 19.20 -20.17
CA VAL A 30 -0.75 19.02 -18.78
C VAL A 30 -1.20 17.59 -18.53
N ARG A 31 -1.88 16.96 -19.50
CA ARG A 31 -2.34 15.57 -19.38
C ARG A 31 -1.19 14.57 -19.38
N THR A 32 -0.21 14.73 -20.25
CA THR A 32 0.92 13.81 -20.34
C THR A 32 1.86 13.98 -19.15
N ALA A 33 2.21 15.22 -18.79
CA ALA A 33 3.06 15.49 -17.63
C ALA A 33 2.37 15.08 -16.32
N GLY A 34 1.08 15.42 -16.15
CA GLY A 34 0.30 14.99 -14.99
C GLY A 34 0.13 13.48 -14.89
N GLY A 35 -0.11 12.81 -16.02
CA GLY A 35 -0.21 11.35 -16.08
C GLY A 35 1.10 10.65 -15.69
N LEU A 36 2.23 11.08 -16.25
CA LEU A 36 3.55 10.53 -15.91
C LEU A 36 3.92 10.80 -14.44
N ALA A 37 3.64 11.99 -13.93
CA ALA A 37 3.86 12.32 -12.53
C ALA A 37 3.03 11.43 -11.59
N ALA A 38 1.74 11.23 -11.89
CA ALA A 38 0.88 10.37 -11.10
C ALA A 38 1.35 8.91 -11.09
N VAL A 39 1.76 8.37 -12.24
CA VAL A 39 2.33 7.02 -12.34
C VAL A 39 3.64 6.92 -11.56
N GLY A 40 4.53 7.91 -11.69
CA GLY A 40 5.79 7.96 -10.94
C GLY A 40 5.57 7.97 -9.43
N VAL A 41 4.61 8.76 -8.94
CA VAL A 41 4.23 8.79 -7.51
C VAL A 41 3.66 7.45 -7.07
N ALA A 42 2.75 6.86 -7.83
CA ALA A 42 2.15 5.56 -7.51
C ALA A 42 3.22 4.46 -7.40
N LEU A 43 4.15 4.40 -8.36
CA LEU A 43 5.25 3.43 -8.34
C LEU A 43 6.25 3.72 -7.20
N GLY A 44 6.54 4.98 -6.92
CA GLY A 44 7.39 5.38 -5.79
C GLY A 44 6.85 4.93 -4.43
N LEU A 45 5.55 5.12 -4.22
CA LEU A 45 4.86 4.66 -2.99
C LEU A 45 4.90 3.13 -2.85
N GLN A 46 4.75 2.39 -3.95
CA GLN A 46 4.85 0.92 -3.93
C GLN A 46 6.27 0.41 -3.66
N GLN A 47 7.31 1.14 -4.09
CA GLN A 47 8.69 0.75 -3.78
C GLN A 47 9.03 0.93 -2.31
N GLN A 48 8.45 1.94 -1.64
CA GLN A 48 8.67 2.18 -0.22
C GLN A 48 8.04 1.08 0.66
N THR A 49 6.88 0.54 0.27
CA THR A 49 6.28 -0.61 0.97
C THR A 49 7.06 -1.90 0.72
N ALA A 50 7.61 -2.11 -0.48
CA ALA A 50 8.44 -3.28 -0.79
C ALA A 50 9.78 -3.29 -0.03
N ARG A 51 10.34 -2.12 0.29
CA ARG A 51 11.56 -1.98 1.10
C ARG A 51 11.33 -2.10 2.60
N ALA A 52 10.09 -2.20 3.07
CA ALA A 52 9.78 -2.54 4.45
C ALA A 52 10.04 -4.03 4.75
N SER A 53 11.13 -4.58 4.22
CA SER A 53 11.66 -5.91 4.49
C SER A 53 12.40 -5.89 5.83
N GLY A 54 11.71 -5.53 6.91
CA GLY A 54 12.15 -5.91 8.24
C GLY A 54 12.27 -7.43 8.26
N VAL A 55 13.44 -7.97 8.57
CA VAL A 55 13.61 -9.42 8.68
C VAL A 55 12.59 -9.89 9.72
N ARG A 56 11.65 -10.73 9.29
CA ARG A 56 10.54 -11.15 10.11
C ARG A 56 10.98 -12.35 10.95
N LEU A 57 11.85 -12.11 11.94
CA LEU A 57 12.32 -13.20 12.80
C LEU A 57 11.14 -13.77 13.57
N ARG A 58 10.92 -15.05 13.33
CA ARG A 58 10.21 -15.93 14.24
C ARG A 58 11.25 -16.79 14.96
N PRO A 59 11.00 -17.18 16.22
CA PRO A 59 11.86 -18.11 16.94
C PRO A 59 12.00 -19.44 16.16
N PRO A 60 13.12 -20.17 16.32
CA PRO A 60 13.28 -21.49 15.72
C PRO A 60 12.10 -22.40 16.13
N GLY A 61 11.42 -23.00 15.15
CA GLY A 61 10.24 -23.85 15.37
C GLY A 61 8.87 -23.21 15.15
N ALA A 62 8.80 -21.96 14.65
CA ALA A 62 7.51 -21.34 14.35
C ALA A 62 6.80 -21.92 13.11
N ILE A 63 5.47 -21.90 13.14
CA ILE A 63 4.61 -22.22 11.99
C ILE A 63 4.94 -21.36 10.77
N ASN A 64 4.51 -21.80 9.58
CA ASN A 64 4.72 -21.10 8.33
C ASN A 64 4.34 -19.59 8.42
N GLU A 65 5.10 -18.75 7.71
CA GLU A 65 4.91 -17.29 7.68
C GLU A 65 3.45 -16.87 7.55
N ASN A 66 2.76 -17.43 6.54
CA ASN A 66 1.38 -17.07 6.22
C ASN A 66 0.43 -17.48 7.35
N ALA A 67 0.63 -18.66 7.93
CA ALA A 67 -0.18 -19.16 9.03
C ALA A 67 0.00 -18.30 10.30
N PHE A 68 1.22 -17.86 10.58
CA PHE A 68 1.48 -16.94 11.69
C PHE A 68 0.89 -15.55 11.42
N ALA A 69 1.02 -15.02 10.22
CA ALA A 69 0.47 -13.71 9.86
C ALA A 69 -1.05 -13.69 10.00
N SER A 70 -1.73 -14.78 9.63
CA SER A 70 -3.18 -14.93 9.85
C SER A 70 -3.55 -15.13 11.33
N ALA A 71 -2.73 -15.82 12.11
CA ALA A 71 -2.99 -16.05 13.53
C ALA A 71 -2.65 -14.83 14.41
N CYS A 72 -1.82 -13.91 13.92
CA CYS A 72 -1.39 -12.75 14.68
C CYS A 72 -2.54 -11.76 14.88
N VAL A 73 -3.10 -11.73 16.09
CA VAL A 73 -4.11 -10.74 16.51
C VAL A 73 -3.50 -9.40 16.93
N ARG A 74 -2.18 -9.20 16.74
CA ARG A 74 -1.44 -7.97 17.06
C ARG A 74 -1.57 -7.54 18.54
N CYS A 75 -1.63 -8.50 19.46
CA CYS A 75 -1.76 -8.26 20.90
C CYS A 75 -0.47 -7.78 21.60
N GLY A 76 0.69 -7.83 20.91
CA GLY A 76 1.98 -7.40 21.46
C GLY A 76 2.61 -8.30 22.52
N GLN A 77 1.99 -9.43 22.86
CA GLN A 77 2.52 -10.36 23.88
C GLN A 77 3.92 -10.91 23.55
N CYS A 78 4.23 -11.09 22.27
CA CYS A 78 5.57 -11.50 21.83
C CYS A 78 6.67 -10.48 22.16
N VAL A 79 6.37 -9.18 22.15
CA VAL A 79 7.31 -8.13 22.55
C VAL A 79 7.47 -8.09 24.06
N GLN A 80 6.36 -8.23 24.80
CA GLN A 80 6.41 -8.29 26.27
C GLN A 80 7.16 -9.51 26.80
N ALA A 81 7.08 -10.64 26.09
CA ALA A 81 7.80 -11.86 26.44
C ALA A 81 9.27 -11.84 26.00
N CYS A 82 9.72 -10.85 25.24
CA CYS A 82 11.11 -10.77 24.77
C CYS A 82 12.01 -10.27 25.89
N PRO A 83 12.92 -11.10 26.43
CA PRO A 83 13.75 -10.68 27.57
C PRO A 83 14.82 -9.65 27.20
N TYR A 84 15.15 -9.54 25.92
CA TYR A 84 16.25 -8.72 25.41
C TYR A 84 15.77 -7.48 24.65
N ASP A 85 14.46 -7.17 24.68
CA ASP A 85 13.86 -6.06 23.92
C ASP A 85 14.23 -6.03 22.42
N THR A 86 14.55 -7.19 21.85
CA THR A 86 14.95 -7.33 20.45
C THR A 86 13.76 -7.12 19.52
N LEU A 87 12.57 -7.53 19.94
CA LEU A 87 11.33 -7.40 19.16
C LEU A 87 10.67 -6.04 19.42
N LYS A 88 10.26 -5.37 18.33
CA LYS A 88 9.56 -4.08 18.34
C LYS A 88 8.25 -4.19 17.55
N LEU A 89 7.23 -3.41 17.93
CA LEU A 89 5.97 -3.34 17.19
C LEU A 89 6.08 -2.34 16.03
N ALA A 90 5.71 -2.78 14.83
CA ALA A 90 5.59 -1.91 13.68
C ALA A 90 4.56 -0.79 13.94
N THR A 91 4.95 0.45 13.67
CA THR A 91 4.06 1.61 13.65
C THR A 91 3.61 1.90 12.23
N LEU A 92 2.62 2.79 12.03
CA LEU A 92 2.21 3.22 10.69
C LEU A 92 3.38 3.83 9.88
N ALA A 93 4.36 4.43 10.55
CA ALA A 93 5.53 5.01 9.91
C ALA A 93 6.59 3.98 9.48
N SER A 94 6.51 2.74 9.97
CA SER A 94 7.52 1.71 9.73
C SER A 94 7.42 1.05 8.34
N GLY A 95 6.36 1.34 7.57
CA GLY A 95 6.10 0.70 6.28
C GLY A 95 5.64 -0.76 6.36
N LEU A 96 5.71 -1.37 7.56
CA LEU A 96 5.12 -2.67 7.87
C LEU A 96 3.67 -2.50 8.37
N SER A 97 2.88 -3.56 8.29
CA SER A 97 1.53 -3.55 8.86
C SER A 97 1.60 -3.25 10.36
N ALA A 98 0.91 -2.20 10.80
CA ALA A 98 0.94 -1.75 12.18
C ALA A 98 0.61 -2.90 13.16
N GLY A 99 1.30 -2.92 14.30
CA GLY A 99 1.18 -3.97 15.32
C GLY A 99 1.87 -5.29 14.97
N THR A 100 2.50 -5.40 13.80
CA THR A 100 3.28 -6.60 13.44
C THR A 100 4.64 -6.55 14.14
N PRO A 101 5.06 -7.62 14.83
CA PRO A 101 6.39 -7.66 15.43
C PRO A 101 7.49 -7.72 14.35
N TYR A 102 8.57 -6.99 14.56
CA TYR A 102 9.78 -7.02 13.75
C TYR A 102 11.01 -6.81 14.65
N PHE A 103 12.19 -7.06 14.11
CA PHE A 103 13.46 -6.71 14.77
C PHE A 103 14.42 -6.14 13.71
N VAL A 104 15.50 -5.51 14.17
CA VAL A 104 16.57 -5.02 13.32
C VAL A 104 17.76 -5.95 13.48
N ALA A 105 18.16 -6.60 12.39
CA ALA A 105 19.29 -7.51 12.42
C ALA A 105 20.56 -6.78 12.85
N ARG A 106 21.34 -7.40 13.75
CA ARG A 106 22.61 -6.89 14.28
C ARG A 106 22.51 -5.68 15.23
N ASP A 107 21.30 -5.28 15.62
CA ASP A 107 21.09 -4.25 16.65
C ASP A 107 21.30 -4.84 18.06
N ILE A 108 20.39 -5.73 18.47
CA ILE A 108 20.47 -6.48 19.74
C ILE A 108 20.43 -7.97 19.39
N PRO A 109 21.44 -8.78 19.78
CA PRO A 109 21.41 -10.21 19.55
C PRO A 109 20.48 -10.91 20.55
N CYS A 110 19.90 -12.03 20.15
CA CYS A 110 19.38 -12.99 21.12
C CYS A 110 20.59 -13.69 21.77
N GLU A 111 20.76 -13.53 23.06
CA GLU A 111 21.67 -14.37 23.86
C GLU A 111 20.92 -15.60 24.38
N ASN A 112 21.62 -16.69 24.61
CA ASN A 112 21.04 -17.86 25.26
C ASN A 112 20.92 -17.54 26.74
N VAL A 113 19.69 -17.32 27.21
CA VAL A 113 19.34 -17.47 28.63
C VAL A 113 19.45 -18.94 29.04
#